data_AF-A0A7X3X0R8-F1
#
_entry.id   AF-A0A7X3X0R8-F1
#
_cell.length_a   1.000
_cell.length_b   1.000
_cell.length_c   1.000
_cell.angle_alpha   90.00
_cell.angle_beta   90.00
_cell.angle_gamma   90.00
#
_symmetry.space_group_name_H-M   'P 1'
#
loop_
_entity.id
_entity.type
_entity.pdbx_description
1 polymer ?
#
loop_
_entity_poly.entity_id
_entity_poly.type
_entity_poly.pdbx_seq_one_letter_code
_entity_poly.pdbx_strand_id
1 'polypeptide(L)' 'MSNAKVTHYRVADQPTEELNPLISRSLITGERSMLAHVYLKKGAVVPMHSHDNEQI' A
#
# COMPACT_ATOMS: atom_id res chain seq x y z
N MET A 1 21.38 6.41 21.81
CA MET A 1 20.25 6.18 20.90
C MET A 1 20.71 6.54 19.51
N SER A 2 20.65 5.61 18.55
CA SER A 2 21.08 5.89 17.18
C SER A 2 20.20 6.99 16.59
N ASN A 3 20.81 7.93 15.89
CA ASN A 3 20.14 9.04 15.22
C ASN A 3 19.48 8.53 13.92
N ALA A 4 18.59 7.55 14.03
CA ALA A 4 17.95 6.94 12.88
C ALA A 4 17.07 7.99 12.19
N LYS A 5 17.35 8.26 10.90
CA LYS A 5 16.58 9.20 10.09
C LYS A 5 15.21 8.57 9.81
N VAL A 6 14.16 9.10 10.43
CA VAL A 6 12.78 8.66 10.22
C VAL A 6 12.12 9.56 9.17
N THR A 7 11.35 8.96 8.27
CA THR A 7 10.51 9.70 7.32
C THR A 7 9.07 9.65 7.79
N HIS A 8 8.45 10.81 7.95
CA HIS A 8 7.03 10.92 8.29
C HIS A 8 6.21 11.06 7.02
N TYR A 9 5.24 10.16 6.83
CA TYR A 9 4.31 10.19 5.72
C TYR A 9 2.90 10.49 6.22
N ARG A 10 2.22 11.42 5.55
CA ARG A 10 0.78 11.60 5.71
C ARG A 10 0.09 10.73 4.67
N VAL A 11 -0.73 9.78 5.14
CA VAL A 11 -1.44 8.82 4.26
C VAL A 11 -2.31 9.55 3.23
N ALA A 12 -2.99 10.63 3.64
CA ALA A 12 -3.84 11.44 2.77
C ALA A 12 -3.09 12.14 1.63
N ASP A 13 -1.77 12.33 1.78
CA ASP A 13 -0.94 13.02 0.79
C ASP A 13 -0.20 12.02 -0.12
N GLN A 14 -0.38 10.71 0.08
CA GLN A 14 0.26 9.71 -0.77
C GLN A 14 -0.42 9.66 -2.13
N PRO A 15 0.35 9.58 -3.23
CA PRO A 15 -0.22 9.47 -4.56
C PRO A 15 -1.06 8.19 -4.65
N THR A 16 -2.19 8.30 -5.33
CA THR A 16 -3.04 7.15 -5.65
C THR A 16 -2.70 6.67 -7.06
N GLU A 17 -2.34 5.40 -7.16
CA GLU A 17 -2.11 4.68 -8.41
C GLU A 17 -3.38 3.90 -8.78
N GLU A 18 -3.85 4.03 -10.01
CA GLU A 18 -4.95 3.21 -10.53
C GLU A 18 -4.39 1.86 -11.05
N LEU A 19 -4.88 0.75 -10.51
CA LEU A 19 -4.52 -0.60 -10.98
C LEU A 19 -5.46 -1.08 -12.08
N ASN A 20 -6.74 -0.76 -11.92
CA ASN A 20 -7.80 -0.95 -12.90
C ASN A 20 -8.96 -0.01 -12.57
N PRO A 21 -10.00 0.10 -13.42
CA PRO A 21 -11.11 1.05 -13.20
C PRO A 21 -11.84 0.93 -11.85
N LEU A 22 -11.74 -0.22 -11.16
CA LEU A 22 -12.40 -0.52 -9.89
C LEU A 22 -11.46 -0.57 -8.68
N ILE A 23 -10.14 -0.62 -8.90
CA ILE A 23 -9.14 -0.77 -7.83
C ILE A 23 -8.04 0.26 -8.03
N SER A 24 -7.79 1.04 -6.99
CA SER A 24 -6.61 1.89 -6.87
C SER A 24 -5.91 1.66 -5.54
N ARG A 25 -4.67 2.13 -5.40
CA ARG A 25 -3.91 2.01 -4.16
C ARG A 25 -3.00 3.20 -3.94
N SER A 26 -2.62 3.41 -2.69
CA SER A 26 -1.47 4.24 -2.31
C SER A 26 -0.47 3.38 -1.56
N LEU A 27 0.82 3.55 -1.86
CA LEU A 27 1.90 2.75 -1.28
C LEU A 27 2.87 3.62 -0.47
N ILE A 28 3.28 3.10 0.68
CA ILE A 28 4.43 3.58 1.43
C ILE A 28 5.39 2.40 1.59
N THR A 29 6.62 2.54 1.11
CA THR A 29 7.64 1.50 1.19
C THR A 29 8.71 1.86 2.21
N GLY A 30 9.06 0.89 3.05
CA GLY A 30 10.24 0.91 3.91
C GLY A 30 11.25 -0.13 3.46
N GLU A 31 12.33 -0.28 4.21
CA GLU A 31 13.42 -1.20 3.86
C GLU A 31 12.99 -2.68 3.89
N ARG A 32 12.11 -3.06 4.83
CA ARG A 32 11.72 -4.46 5.07
C ARG A 32 10.22 -4.72 4.93
N SER A 33 9.42 -3.68 4.73
CA SER A 33 7.97 -3.80 4.73
C SER A 33 7.36 -2.71 3.86
N MET A 34 6.14 -2.96 3.41
CA MET A 34 5.34 -2.03 2.62
C MET A 34 3.96 -1.93 3.25
N LEU A 35 3.42 -0.70 3.27
CA LEU A 35 2.03 -0.44 3.63
C LEU A 35 1.27 -0.04 2.38
N ALA A 36 0.13 -0.67 2.14
CA ALA A 36 -0.77 -0.35 1.05
C ALA A 36 -2.13 0.11 1.60
N HIS A 37 -2.61 1.27 1.16
CA HIS A 37 -4.01 1.64 1.31
C HIS A 37 -4.72 1.32 -0.01
N VAL A 38 -5.57 0.29 0.01
CA VAL A 38 -6.30 -0.17 -1.18
C VAL A 38 -7.71 0.42 -1.19
N TYR A 39 -8.09 1.03 -2.30
CA TYR A 39 -9.43 1.55 -2.53
C TYR A 39 -10.19 0.60 -3.47
N LEU A 40 -11.34 0.13 -3.00
CA LEU A 40 -12.20 -0.78 -3.74
C LEU A 40 -13.51 -0.08 -4.07
N LYS A 41 -13.78 0.11 -5.36
CA LYS A 41 -15.10 0.56 -5.81
C LYS A 41 -16.10 -0.60 -5.73
N LYS A 42 -17.39 -0.28 -5.61
CA LYS A 42 -18.46 -1.30 -5.59
C LYS A 42 -18.33 -2.23 -6.81
N GLY A 43 -18.34 -3.54 -6.56
CA GLY A 43 -18.18 -4.56 -7.60
C GLY A 43 -16.73 -4.92 -7.95
N ALA A 44 -15.73 -4.32 -7.29
CA ALA A 44 -14.34 -4.76 -7.41
C ALA A 44 -14.20 -6.23 -6.96
N VAL A 45 -13.45 -7.00 -7.74
CA VAL A 45 -13.09 -8.38 -7.42
C VAL A 45 -11.60 -8.43 -7.10
N VAL A 46 -11.26 -8.95 -5.93
CA VAL A 46 -9.87 -9.23 -5.53
C VAL A 46 -9.62 -10.71 -5.78
N PRO A 47 -8.83 -11.10 -6.79
CA PRO A 47 -8.57 -12.51 -7.07
C PRO A 47 -7.74 -13.15 -5.95
N MET A 48 -7.96 -14.45 -5.74
CA MET A 48 -7.07 -15.25 -4.91
C MET A 48 -5.66 -15.27 -5.50
N HIS A 49 -4.67 -15.08 -4.65
CA HIS A 49 -3.24 -15.13 -4.99
C HIS A 49 -2.43 -15.54 -3.76
N SER A 50 -1.15 -15.86 -3.97
CA SER A 50 -0.21 -16.25 -2.93
C SER A 50 0.97 -15.29 -2.87
N HIS A 51 1.57 -15.15 -1.69
CA HIS A 51 2.78 -14.39 -1.48
C HIS A 51 3.84 -15.26 -0.82
N ASP A 52 5.10 -15.04 -1.18
CA ASP A 52 6.24 -15.65 -0.49
C ASP A 52 6.45 -15.02 0.90
N ASN A 53 6.18 -13.72 1.03
CA ASN A 53 6.21 -12.97 2.28
C ASN A 53 4.81 -12.84 2.87
N GLU A 54 4.71 -12.64 4.18
CA GLU A 54 3.44 -12.42 4.85
C GLU A 54 2.78 -11.10 4.40
N GLN A 55 1.47 -11.16 4.07
CA GLN A 55 0.61 -10.00 3.85
C GLN A 55 -0.43 -9.96 4.99
N ILE A 56 -0.46 -8.83 5.71
CA ILE A 56 -1.32 -8.60 6.89
C ILE A 56 -2.22 -7.40 6.63
#